data_AF-R7S708-F1
#
_entry.id   AF-R7S708-F1
#
_cell.length_a   1.000
_cell.length_b   1.000
_cell.length_c   1.000
_cell.angle_alpha   90.00
_cell.angle_beta   90.00
_cell.angle_gamma   90.00
#
_symmetry.space_group_name_H-M   'P 1'
#
loop_
_entity.id
_entity.type
_entity.pdbx_description
1 polymer ?
#
loop_
_entity_poly.entity_id
_entity_poly.type
_entity_poly.pdbx_seq_one_letter_code
_entity_poly.pdbx_strand_id
1 'polypeptide(L)'
;MYSLCSTCCSDTDYTLQNAMLRAARTVDGRDVVIRVIRVGSEGQNQLDVLQCMARGPYSQATPNHAIPLFELFELEDITFGIFPRVGFSMADAYDSWAENSVGDVIDMVLQCLEALAFLHSMNMAHRDAFKDNFLVQWHPESLATDQLTISRPRVFLHDFETAVRFSVDVPPHERICTGLPLCPSFALPERYFRPVPPEVSSGNPYDPFKLDVWQFGISLIDFRTTIREIDDILVSLTEVDPAIRVSAYDALKSLAKVVSSIPPDRLNIAPVVIEVPLRDAGYAHVLTPASER
;
A
#
# COMPACT_ATOMS: atom_id res chain seq x y z
N MET A 1 -12.83 17.52 -27.34
CA MET A 1 -14.30 17.40 -27.16
C MET A 1 -14.57 15.91 -26.98
N TYR A 2 -14.71 15.46 -25.74
CA TYR A 2 -14.74 14.05 -25.38
C TYR A 2 -16.02 13.39 -25.92
N SER A 3 -15.89 12.26 -26.62
CA SER A 3 -17.00 11.45 -27.11
C SER A 3 -17.09 10.21 -26.23
N LEU A 4 -18.24 10.04 -25.56
CA LEU A 4 -18.59 8.81 -24.85
C LEU A 4 -18.92 7.74 -25.91
N CYS A 5 -18.01 6.80 -26.12
CA CYS A 5 -18.24 5.65 -27.00
C CYS A 5 -18.99 4.56 -26.22
N SER A 6 -20.29 4.48 -26.46
CA SER A 6 -21.20 3.45 -25.97
C SER A 6 -21.15 2.26 -26.92
N THR A 7 -20.43 1.20 -26.54
CA THR A 7 -20.78 -0.23 -26.76
C THR A 7 -19.54 -1.10 -26.46
N CYS A 8 -19.69 -2.05 -25.52
CA CYS A 8 -18.82 -3.19 -25.18
C CYS A 8 -18.17 -3.24 -23.77
N CYS A 9 -18.45 -2.32 -22.85
CA CYS A 9 -18.05 -2.49 -21.44
C CYS A 9 -19.30 -2.61 -20.57
N SER A 10 -19.48 -3.72 -19.87
CA SER A 10 -20.56 -3.94 -18.91
C SER A 10 -20.58 -2.84 -17.85
N ASP A 11 -21.70 -2.12 -17.79
CA ASP A 11 -21.98 -0.92 -16.98
C ASP A 11 -22.05 -1.13 -15.45
N THR A 12 -21.58 -2.27 -14.92
CA THR A 12 -21.89 -2.67 -13.53
C THR A 12 -20.79 -2.41 -12.49
N ASP A 13 -19.61 -1.91 -12.87
CA ASP A 13 -18.49 -1.68 -11.92
C ASP A 13 -18.16 -0.19 -11.66
N TYR A 14 -19.03 0.73 -12.09
CA TYR A 14 -18.83 2.18 -11.93
C TYR A 14 -19.43 2.76 -10.63
N THR A 15 -19.64 1.96 -9.59
CA THR A 15 -20.02 2.48 -8.26
C THR A 15 -18.82 3.15 -7.58
N LEU A 16 -18.41 4.30 -8.11
CA LEU A 16 -17.44 5.20 -7.51
C LEU A 16 -18.11 5.93 -6.33
N GLN A 17 -17.92 5.42 -5.11
CA GLN A 17 -18.28 6.13 -3.87
C GLN A 17 -17.41 7.37 -3.61
N ASN A 18 -16.35 7.61 -4.38
CA ASN A 18 -15.44 8.73 -4.17
C ASN A 18 -15.63 9.83 -5.24
N ALA A 19 -16.15 10.99 -4.83
CA ALA A 19 -16.40 12.13 -5.72
C ALA A 19 -15.12 12.70 -6.36
N MET A 20 -13.95 12.36 -5.81
CA MET A 20 -12.64 12.89 -6.20
C MET A 20 -11.92 12.08 -7.30
N LEU A 21 -12.51 10.96 -7.75
CA LEU A 21 -11.91 10.05 -8.71
C LEU A 21 -12.86 9.78 -9.88
N ARG A 22 -12.33 9.82 -11.11
CA ARG A 22 -13.09 9.54 -12.34
C ARG A 22 -12.27 8.68 -13.29
N ALA A 23 -12.85 7.56 -13.73
CA ALA A 23 -12.29 6.79 -14.84
C ALA A 23 -12.51 7.54 -16.15
N ALA A 24 -11.53 7.47 -17.05
CA ALA A 24 -11.61 8.02 -18.40
C ALA A 24 -10.80 7.16 -19.37
N ARG A 25 -11.05 7.34 -20.67
CA ARG A 25 -10.24 6.76 -21.74
C ARG A 25 -9.65 7.87 -22.59
N THR A 26 -8.34 7.81 -22.78
CA THR A 26 -7.59 8.75 -23.64
C THR A 26 -7.92 8.51 -25.12
N VAL A 27 -7.65 9.49 -25.97
CA VAL A 27 -7.90 9.40 -27.43
C VAL A 27 -7.11 8.27 -28.10
N ASP A 28 -5.97 7.89 -27.54
CA ASP A 28 -5.13 6.78 -27.97
C ASP A 28 -5.49 5.45 -27.30
N GLY A 29 -6.61 5.39 -26.58
CA GLY A 29 -7.20 4.14 -26.09
C GLY A 29 -6.67 3.64 -24.74
N ARG A 30 -5.85 4.41 -24.03
CA ARG A 30 -5.40 4.06 -22.67
C ARG A 30 -6.46 4.40 -21.63
N ASP A 31 -6.74 3.44 -20.75
CA ASP A 31 -7.59 3.65 -19.58
C ASP A 31 -6.82 4.39 -18.49
N VAL A 32 -7.40 5.48 -18.01
CA VAL A 32 -6.80 6.37 -17.03
C VAL A 32 -7.77 6.70 -15.92
N VAL A 33 -7.21 7.15 -14.80
CA VAL A 33 -7.92 7.67 -13.65
C VAL A 33 -7.53 9.12 -13.46
N ILE A 34 -8.52 10.00 -13.41
CA ILE A 34 -8.35 11.42 -13.11
C ILE A 34 -8.70 11.61 -11.63
N ARG A 35 -7.78 12.19 -10.87
CA ARG A 35 -7.95 12.47 -9.44
C ARG A 35 -7.64 13.93 -9.12
N VAL A 36 -8.41 14.53 -8.22
CA VAL A 36 -8.07 15.82 -7.60
C VAL A 36 -6.88 15.61 -6.66
N ILE A 37 -5.79 16.35 -6.87
CA ILE A 37 -4.57 16.28 -6.05
C ILE A 37 -4.48 17.46 -5.10
N ARG A 38 -4.98 18.63 -5.52
CA ARG A 38 -4.85 19.87 -4.76
C ARG A 38 -6.04 20.79 -5.05
N VAL A 39 -6.53 21.47 -4.02
CA VAL A 39 -7.50 22.58 -4.12
C VAL A 39 -6.97 23.75 -3.30
N GLY A 40 -6.70 24.90 -3.93
CA GLY A 40 -6.11 26.04 -3.24
C GLY A 40 -4.73 25.70 -2.66
N SER A 41 -4.56 25.75 -1.34
CA SER A 41 -3.33 25.30 -0.66
C SER A 41 -3.43 23.86 -0.12
N GLU A 42 -4.61 23.26 -0.09
CA GLU A 42 -4.84 21.91 0.42
C GLU A 42 -4.35 20.88 -0.59
N GLY A 43 -3.56 19.90 -0.15
CA GLY A 43 -2.97 18.86 -1.02
C GLY A 43 -1.61 19.21 -1.63
N GLN A 44 -1.02 20.37 -1.30
CA GLN A 44 0.32 20.75 -1.79
C GLN A 44 1.39 19.70 -1.46
N ASN A 45 1.35 19.15 -0.25
CA ASN A 45 2.31 18.15 0.18
C ASN A 45 2.21 16.84 -0.64
N GLN A 46 0.99 16.37 -0.94
CA GLN A 46 0.79 15.22 -1.83
C GLN A 46 1.32 15.52 -3.23
N LEU A 47 1.06 16.72 -3.76
CA LEU A 47 1.58 17.15 -5.06
C LEU A 47 3.10 17.11 -5.09
N ASP A 48 3.78 17.62 -4.06
CA ASP A 48 5.24 17.64 -3.97
C ASP A 48 5.84 16.22 -3.91
N VAL A 49 5.22 15.32 -3.15
CA VAL A 49 5.60 13.90 -3.08
C VAL A 49 5.42 13.22 -4.43
N LEU A 50 4.24 13.36 -5.06
CA LEU A 50 3.96 12.78 -6.37
C LEU A 50 4.87 13.35 -7.46
N GLN A 51 5.15 14.65 -7.47
CA GLN A 51 6.11 15.22 -8.41
C GLN A 51 7.49 14.63 -8.21
N CYS A 52 7.96 14.47 -6.96
CA CYS A 52 9.28 13.92 -6.69
C CYS A 52 9.39 12.45 -7.11
N MET A 53 8.38 11.65 -6.77
CA MET A 53 8.38 10.20 -6.97
C MET A 53 7.98 9.81 -8.40
N ALA A 54 6.95 10.41 -8.99
CA ALA A 54 6.37 9.95 -10.25
C ALA A 54 6.85 10.73 -11.49
N ARG A 55 7.35 11.96 -11.32
CA ARG A 55 7.83 12.81 -12.44
C ARG A 55 9.25 13.36 -12.27
N GLY A 56 9.80 13.23 -11.07
CA GLY A 56 11.02 13.90 -10.64
C GLY A 56 12.24 12.98 -10.66
N PRO A 57 13.25 13.28 -9.82
CA PRO A 57 14.53 12.56 -9.79
C PRO A 57 14.42 11.06 -9.57
N TYR A 58 13.33 10.60 -8.94
CA TYR A 58 13.15 9.20 -8.56
C TYR A 58 12.21 8.44 -9.50
N SER A 59 11.61 9.12 -10.49
CA SER A 59 10.64 8.52 -11.42
C SER A 59 11.17 7.33 -12.23
N GLN A 60 12.48 7.28 -12.45
CA GLN A 60 13.14 6.20 -13.19
C GLN A 60 13.92 5.23 -12.29
N ALA A 61 13.84 5.39 -10.97
CA ALA A 61 14.51 4.47 -10.06
C ALA A 61 13.79 3.10 -10.08
N THR A 62 14.54 2.02 -10.34
CA THR A 62 14.00 0.65 -10.36
C THR A 62 13.18 0.27 -9.12
N PRO A 63 13.60 0.58 -7.87
CA PRO A 63 12.81 0.25 -6.67
C PRO A 63 11.64 1.23 -6.43
N ASN A 64 11.38 2.17 -7.34
CA ASN A 64 10.24 3.07 -7.20
C ASN A 64 8.95 2.37 -7.61
N HIS A 65 8.07 2.22 -6.64
CA HIS A 65 6.74 1.66 -6.81
C HIS A 65 5.64 2.73 -6.77
N ALA A 66 5.96 4.02 -6.67
CA ALA A 66 4.92 5.04 -6.71
C ALA A 66 4.14 4.95 -8.03
N ILE A 67 2.82 5.08 -7.96
CA ILE A 67 1.95 5.06 -9.13
C ILE A 67 2.40 6.13 -10.16
N PRO A 68 2.57 5.78 -11.45
CA PRO A 68 2.98 6.74 -12.47
C PRO A 68 1.98 7.89 -12.61
N LEU A 69 2.50 9.12 -12.73
CA LEU A 69 1.71 10.33 -12.94
C LEU A 69 1.92 10.83 -14.37
N PHE A 70 1.02 10.46 -15.27
CA PHE A 70 1.12 10.75 -16.70
C PHE A 70 1.05 12.25 -16.98
N GLU A 71 0.11 12.95 -16.35
CA GLU A 71 -0.11 14.37 -16.60
C GLU A 71 -0.64 15.06 -15.35
N LEU A 72 -0.28 16.34 -15.21
CA LEU A 72 -0.91 17.27 -14.29
C LEU A 72 -1.57 18.36 -15.13
N PHE A 73 -2.81 18.71 -14.79
CA PHE A 73 -3.46 19.87 -15.38
C PHE A 73 -4.17 20.68 -14.31
N GLU A 74 -4.18 21.99 -14.52
CA GLU A 74 -4.80 22.95 -13.61
C GLU A 74 -6.09 23.48 -14.21
N LEU A 75 -7.13 23.58 -13.39
CA LEU A 75 -8.37 24.27 -13.72
C LEU A 75 -8.73 25.12 -12.52
N GLU A 76 -8.67 26.44 -12.70
CA GLU A 76 -8.87 27.42 -11.63
C GLU A 76 -7.90 27.17 -10.46
N ASP A 77 -8.41 26.90 -9.25
CA ASP A 77 -7.63 26.60 -8.06
C ASP A 77 -7.45 25.09 -7.81
N ILE A 78 -7.83 24.24 -8.76
CA ILE A 78 -7.79 22.79 -8.64
C ILE A 78 -6.69 22.20 -9.53
N THR A 79 -5.82 21.38 -8.95
CA THR A 79 -4.83 20.57 -9.68
C THR A 79 -5.33 19.13 -9.78
N PHE A 80 -5.39 18.63 -11.00
CA PHE A 80 -5.74 17.25 -11.31
C PHE A 80 -4.52 16.45 -11.73
N GLY A 81 -4.46 15.19 -11.30
CA GLY A 81 -3.48 14.20 -11.76
C GLY A 81 -4.15 13.14 -12.62
N ILE A 82 -3.47 12.74 -13.70
CA ILE A 82 -3.86 11.64 -14.57
C ILE A 82 -2.94 10.44 -14.29
N PHE A 83 -3.54 9.34 -13.87
CA PHE A 83 -2.87 8.10 -13.50
C PHE A 83 -3.30 6.95 -14.43
N PRO A 84 -2.48 5.90 -14.62
CA PRO A 84 -2.96 4.68 -15.25
C PRO A 84 -4.10 4.06 -14.44
N ARG A 85 -5.08 3.47 -15.12
CA ARG A 85 -5.95 2.49 -14.46
C ARG A 85 -5.10 1.23 -14.20
N VAL A 86 -4.92 0.90 -12.92
CA VAL A 86 -4.26 -0.35 -12.49
C VAL A 86 -5.33 -1.38 -12.17
N GLY A 87 -5.02 -2.67 -12.36
CA GLY A 87 -5.98 -3.77 -12.35
C GLY A 87 -6.74 -3.90 -11.03
N PHE A 88 -6.03 -4.22 -9.95
CA PHE A 88 -6.62 -4.68 -8.69
C PHE A 88 -5.91 -4.12 -7.46
N SER A 89 -6.49 -4.33 -6.29
CA SER A 89 -5.87 -4.05 -5.01
C SER A 89 -5.09 -5.28 -4.50
N MET A 90 -4.05 -5.08 -3.68
CA MET A 90 -3.43 -6.19 -2.94
C MET A 90 -4.41 -6.85 -1.98
N ALA A 91 -5.48 -6.15 -1.57
CA ALA A 91 -6.59 -6.75 -0.82
C ALA A 91 -7.32 -7.85 -1.59
N ASP A 92 -7.29 -7.82 -2.94
CA ASP A 92 -7.89 -8.84 -3.79
C ASP A 92 -6.92 -9.99 -4.11
N ALA A 93 -5.66 -9.90 -3.66
CA ALA A 93 -4.63 -10.87 -4.00
C ALA A 93 -4.83 -12.24 -3.32
N TYR A 94 -5.55 -12.27 -2.20
CA TYR A 94 -5.93 -13.45 -1.45
C TYR A 94 -7.25 -13.12 -0.72
N ASP A 95 -8.10 -14.11 -0.45
CA ASP A 95 -9.47 -13.90 0.09
C ASP A 95 -10.50 -13.28 -0.89
N SER A 96 -10.28 -13.47 -2.18
CA SER A 96 -11.18 -13.00 -3.23
C SER A 96 -11.31 -14.05 -4.34
N TRP A 97 -11.72 -13.63 -5.53
CA TRP A 97 -11.87 -14.49 -6.71
C TRP A 97 -10.53 -15.00 -7.27
N ALA A 98 -9.40 -14.38 -6.92
CA ALA A 98 -8.11 -14.69 -7.52
C ALA A 98 -7.51 -16.01 -6.99
N GLU A 99 -7.14 -16.92 -7.89
CA GLU A 99 -6.52 -18.22 -7.57
C GLU A 99 -4.99 -18.12 -7.40
N ASN A 100 -4.52 -17.11 -6.67
CA ASN A 100 -3.09 -16.88 -6.43
C ASN A 100 -2.51 -17.90 -5.44
N SER A 101 -1.31 -18.39 -5.71
CA SER A 101 -0.54 -19.20 -4.74
C SER A 101 0.12 -18.32 -3.67
N VAL A 102 0.59 -18.94 -2.59
CA VAL A 102 1.48 -18.30 -1.61
C VAL A 102 2.68 -17.65 -2.31
N GLY A 103 3.26 -18.29 -3.33
CA GLY A 103 4.34 -17.72 -4.13
C GLY A 103 3.98 -16.41 -4.81
N ASP A 104 2.82 -16.37 -5.47
CA ASP A 104 2.33 -15.15 -6.15
C ASP A 104 2.15 -14.00 -5.15
N VAL A 105 1.48 -14.28 -4.03
CA VAL A 105 1.20 -13.28 -3.00
C VAL A 105 2.50 -12.77 -2.38
N ILE A 106 3.44 -13.65 -2.06
CA ILE A 106 4.72 -13.26 -1.47
C ILE A 106 5.59 -12.46 -2.45
N ASP A 107 5.56 -12.76 -3.74
CA ASP A 107 6.21 -11.95 -4.77
C ASP A 107 5.62 -10.52 -4.83
N MET A 108 4.32 -10.36 -4.57
CA MET A 108 3.68 -9.04 -4.43
C MET A 108 4.06 -8.36 -3.10
N VAL A 109 4.07 -9.08 -1.98
CA VAL A 109 4.49 -8.57 -0.66
C VAL A 109 5.94 -8.06 -0.68
N LEU A 110 6.84 -8.77 -1.36
CA LEU A 110 8.22 -8.32 -1.55
C LEU A 110 8.29 -6.96 -2.26
N GLN A 111 7.45 -6.73 -3.27
CA GLN A 111 7.37 -5.44 -3.95
C GLN A 111 6.76 -4.34 -3.06
N CYS A 112 5.77 -4.66 -2.23
CA CYS A 112 5.24 -3.70 -1.23
C CYS A 112 6.32 -3.28 -0.23
N LEU A 113 7.13 -4.22 0.27
CA LEU A 113 8.24 -3.91 1.16
C LEU A 113 9.36 -3.13 0.45
N GLU A 114 9.65 -3.44 -0.82
CA GLU A 114 10.58 -2.65 -1.65
C GLU A 114 10.09 -1.21 -1.83
N ALA A 115 8.78 -1.02 -2.07
CA ALA A 115 8.15 0.30 -2.16
C ALA A 115 8.38 1.12 -0.88
N LEU A 116 8.09 0.54 0.29
CA LEU A 116 8.26 1.21 1.58
C LEU A 116 9.73 1.46 1.89
N ALA A 117 10.60 0.47 1.71
CA ALA A 117 12.03 0.61 1.93
C ALA A 117 12.63 1.72 1.06
N PHE A 118 12.22 1.81 -0.21
CA PHE A 118 12.64 2.88 -1.09
C PHE A 118 12.12 4.24 -0.61
N LEU A 119 10.82 4.36 -0.33
CA LEU A 119 10.21 5.61 0.16
C LEU A 119 10.91 6.11 1.43
N HIS A 120 11.16 5.22 2.39
CA HIS A 120 11.85 5.50 3.64
C HIS A 120 13.29 5.97 3.40
N SER A 121 13.99 5.37 2.43
CA SER A 121 15.35 5.79 2.05
C SER A 121 15.39 7.21 1.46
N MET A 122 14.26 7.72 0.97
CA MET A 122 14.11 9.09 0.47
C MET A 122 13.62 10.07 1.54
N ASN A 123 13.63 9.66 2.81
CA ASN A 123 13.11 10.40 3.97
C ASN A 123 11.62 10.73 3.84
N MET A 124 10.85 9.83 3.21
CA MET A 124 9.40 9.94 3.07
C MET A 124 8.72 8.79 3.79
N ALA A 125 7.59 9.07 4.45
CA ALA A 125 6.71 8.06 5.04
C ALA A 125 5.31 8.22 4.45
N HIS A 126 4.64 7.11 4.16
CA HIS A 126 3.32 7.09 3.50
C HIS A 126 2.19 7.47 4.46
N ARG A 127 2.23 6.91 5.68
CA ARG A 127 1.28 7.06 6.80
C ARG A 127 -0.14 6.54 6.57
N ASP A 128 -0.42 5.94 5.42
CA ASP A 128 -1.59 5.09 5.17
C ASP A 128 -1.19 3.81 4.42
N ALA A 129 -0.14 3.11 4.85
CA ALA A 129 0.49 1.99 4.12
C ALA A 129 -0.26 0.65 4.25
N PHE A 130 -1.58 0.64 4.13
CA PHE A 130 -2.40 -0.59 4.17
C PHE A 130 -2.42 -1.30 2.82
N LYS A 131 -2.66 -2.62 2.80
CA LYS A 131 -2.66 -3.43 1.56
C LYS A 131 -3.57 -2.86 0.46
N ASP A 132 -4.68 -2.21 0.80
CA ASP A 132 -5.57 -1.60 -0.19
C ASP A 132 -4.98 -0.39 -0.93
N ASN A 133 -3.92 0.22 -0.39
CA ASN A 133 -3.17 1.27 -1.07
C ASN A 133 -2.05 0.76 -1.98
N PHE A 134 -1.86 -0.57 -2.07
CA PHE A 134 -0.98 -1.20 -3.04
C PHE A 134 -1.82 -1.80 -4.18
N LEU A 135 -1.61 -1.29 -5.39
CA LEU A 135 -2.31 -1.72 -6.59
C LEU A 135 -1.48 -2.77 -7.35
N VAL A 136 -2.11 -3.85 -7.77
CA VAL A 136 -1.49 -4.95 -8.50
C VAL A 136 -1.91 -4.87 -9.97
N GLN A 137 -0.94 -4.95 -10.88
CA GLN A 137 -1.19 -4.82 -12.32
C GLN A 137 -2.19 -5.88 -12.84
N TRP A 138 -2.04 -7.13 -12.39
CA TRP A 138 -2.88 -8.29 -12.70
C TRP A 138 -2.58 -9.40 -11.68
N HIS A 139 -3.50 -10.33 -11.45
CA HIS A 139 -3.26 -11.49 -10.58
C HIS A 139 -2.71 -12.67 -11.40
N PRO A 140 -1.61 -13.31 -10.97
CA PRO A 140 -1.05 -14.47 -11.67
C PRO A 140 -2.00 -15.65 -11.75
N GLU A 141 -2.70 -15.95 -10.67
CA GLU A 141 -3.61 -17.08 -10.55
C GLU A 141 -2.91 -18.43 -10.83
N SER A 142 -1.71 -18.62 -10.27
CA SER A 142 -0.88 -19.81 -10.57
C SER A 142 -1.46 -21.15 -10.07
N LEU A 143 -2.52 -21.14 -9.27
CA LEU A 143 -3.25 -22.34 -8.88
C LEU A 143 -4.34 -22.74 -9.90
N ALA A 144 -4.72 -21.84 -10.81
CA ALA A 144 -5.70 -22.14 -11.84
C ALA A 144 -5.17 -23.22 -12.82
N THR A 145 -6.02 -24.19 -13.17
CA THR A 145 -5.61 -25.45 -13.83
C THR A 145 -4.96 -25.27 -15.21
N ASP A 146 -5.27 -24.19 -15.92
CA ASP A 146 -4.80 -23.92 -17.29
C ASP A 146 -4.00 -22.62 -17.43
N GLN A 147 -3.55 -22.03 -16.31
CA GLN A 147 -2.87 -20.74 -16.29
C GLN A 147 -1.35 -20.90 -16.22
N LEU A 148 -0.64 -20.49 -17.27
CA LEU A 148 0.82 -20.48 -17.29
C LEU A 148 1.36 -19.08 -16.94
N THR A 149 1.86 -18.92 -15.72
CA THR A 149 2.41 -17.66 -15.22
C THR A 149 3.92 -17.58 -15.44
N ILE A 150 4.34 -16.90 -16.51
CA ILE A 150 5.78 -16.70 -16.82
C ILE A 150 6.30 -15.41 -16.18
N SER A 151 5.51 -14.34 -16.22
CA SER A 151 5.87 -13.02 -15.72
C SER A 151 5.30 -12.75 -14.33
N ARG A 152 5.87 -11.77 -13.63
CA ARG A 152 5.37 -11.27 -12.35
C ARG A 152 4.66 -9.93 -12.56
N PRO A 153 3.54 -9.65 -11.86
CA PRO A 153 2.89 -8.36 -11.95
C PRO A 153 3.73 -7.30 -11.24
N ARG A 154 3.64 -6.04 -11.70
CA ARG A 154 4.16 -4.90 -10.96
C ARG A 154 3.15 -4.49 -9.89
N VAL A 155 3.64 -4.20 -8.69
CA VAL A 155 2.87 -3.54 -7.63
C VAL A 155 3.14 -2.04 -7.62
N PHE A 156 2.12 -1.22 -7.41
CA PHE A 156 2.21 0.23 -7.32
C PHE A 156 1.63 0.74 -6.00
N LEU A 157 2.40 1.54 -5.26
CA LEU A 157 1.91 2.29 -4.10
C LEU A 157 1.20 3.56 -4.59
N HIS A 158 -0.02 3.79 -4.11
CA HIS A 158 -0.80 4.99 -4.41
C HIS A 158 -1.32 5.64 -3.13
N ASP A 159 -1.97 6.79 -3.31
CA ASP A 159 -2.62 7.56 -2.23
C ASP A 159 -1.69 8.26 -1.20
N PHE A 160 -0.81 9.11 -1.71
CA PHE A 160 0.14 9.90 -0.91
C PHE A 160 -0.49 11.10 -0.16
N GLU A 161 -1.80 11.11 0.12
CA GLU A 161 -2.49 12.24 0.77
C GLU A 161 -1.99 12.51 2.21
N THR A 162 -1.66 11.45 2.94
CA THR A 162 -1.16 11.51 4.33
C THR A 162 0.36 11.50 4.43
N ALA A 163 1.05 11.34 3.30
CA ALA A 163 2.49 11.16 3.24
C ALA A 163 3.23 12.38 3.78
N VAL A 164 4.41 12.18 4.35
CA VAL A 164 5.29 13.25 4.82
C VAL A 164 6.66 13.11 4.20
N ARG A 165 7.32 14.24 3.95
CA ARG A 165 8.71 14.29 3.47
C ARG A 165 9.54 15.14 4.41
N PHE A 166 10.62 14.56 4.93
CA PHE A 166 11.58 15.27 5.76
C PHE A 166 12.76 15.79 4.91
N SER A 167 13.26 16.98 5.21
CA SER A 167 14.51 17.45 4.60
C SER A 167 15.67 16.53 4.99
N VAL A 168 16.66 16.42 4.10
CA VAL A 168 17.91 15.71 4.39
C VAL A 168 18.65 16.30 5.59
N ASP A 169 18.45 17.60 5.85
CA ASP A 169 19.07 18.32 6.96
C ASP A 169 18.44 17.99 8.32
N VAL A 170 17.22 17.43 8.33
CA VAL A 170 16.57 16.97 9.57
C VAL A 170 17.22 15.66 9.99
N PRO A 171 17.84 15.58 11.18
CA PRO A 171 18.49 14.35 11.63
C PRO A 171 17.47 13.24 11.86
N PRO A 172 17.83 11.95 11.67
CA PRO A 172 16.87 10.84 11.71
C PRO A 172 15.98 10.80 12.96
N HIS A 173 16.50 11.12 14.13
CA HIS A 173 15.76 11.08 15.40
C HIS A 173 14.74 12.23 15.56
N GLU A 174 14.79 13.26 14.71
CA GLU A 174 13.83 14.37 14.68
C GLU A 174 12.76 14.18 13.59
N ARG A 175 12.83 13.10 12.81
CA ARG A 175 11.86 12.79 11.75
C ARG A 175 10.63 12.10 12.34
N ILE A 176 9.91 12.86 13.15
CA ILE A 176 8.77 12.38 13.94
C ILE A 176 7.45 12.99 13.46
N CYS A 177 6.36 12.31 13.75
CA CYS A 177 4.99 12.79 13.56
C CYS A 177 4.22 12.72 14.87
N THR A 178 3.11 13.46 14.96
CA THR A 178 2.18 13.42 16.10
C THR A 178 0.75 13.25 15.60
N GLY A 179 -0.10 12.64 16.43
CA GLY A 179 -1.52 12.43 16.13
C GLY A 179 -1.81 11.49 14.95
N LEU A 180 -3.09 11.39 14.62
CA LEU A 180 -3.57 10.55 13.53
C LEU A 180 -3.04 11.05 12.17
N PRO A 181 -2.77 10.15 11.20
CA PRO A 181 -2.51 10.51 9.81
C PRO A 181 -3.75 11.08 9.12
N LEU A 182 -4.11 12.33 9.41
CA LEU A 182 -5.25 12.99 8.78
C LEU A 182 -4.82 13.67 7.46
N CYS A 183 -5.74 13.75 6.50
CA CYS A 183 -5.59 14.50 5.26
C CYS A 183 -6.88 15.31 4.97
N PRO A 184 -6.90 16.19 3.95
CA PRO A 184 -8.10 16.96 3.61
C PRO A 184 -9.36 16.10 3.38
N SER A 185 -9.21 14.90 2.78
CA SER A 185 -10.32 13.98 2.53
C SER A 185 -10.98 13.45 3.81
N PHE A 186 -10.22 13.36 4.90
CA PHE A 186 -10.71 12.95 6.23
C PHE A 186 -10.03 13.77 7.35
N ALA A 187 -10.27 15.08 7.33
CA ALA A 187 -9.65 16.03 8.24
C ALA A 187 -10.08 15.90 9.72
N LEU A 188 -11.12 15.11 9.99
CA LEU A 188 -11.70 14.93 11.31
C LEU A 188 -11.33 13.54 11.88
N PRO A 189 -10.85 13.43 13.13
CA PRO A 189 -10.53 12.15 13.76
C PRO A 189 -11.66 11.11 13.69
N GLU A 190 -12.92 11.53 13.76
CA GLU A 190 -14.10 10.66 13.70
C GLU A 190 -14.29 10.00 12.31
N ARG A 191 -13.56 10.47 11.29
CA ARG A 191 -13.53 9.89 9.95
C ARG A 191 -12.32 8.98 9.70
N TYR A 192 -11.45 8.82 10.70
CA TYR A 192 -10.30 7.93 10.61
C TYR A 192 -10.71 6.53 11.11
N PHE A 193 -10.89 5.59 10.18
CA PHE A 193 -11.38 4.23 10.47
C PHE A 193 -10.31 3.16 10.39
N ARG A 194 -9.05 3.54 10.10
CA ARG A 194 -7.95 2.58 10.06
C ARG A 194 -7.56 2.15 11.48
N PRO A 195 -7.02 0.92 11.65
CA PRO A 195 -6.35 0.53 12.89
C PRO A 195 -5.26 1.54 13.30
N VAL A 196 -5.13 1.77 14.62
CA VAL A 196 -4.18 2.74 15.19
C VAL A 196 -3.29 2.01 16.20
N PRO A 197 -1.95 2.02 16.04
CA PRO A 197 -1.08 1.39 17.01
C PRO A 197 -0.92 2.27 18.27
N PRO A 198 -0.48 1.70 19.41
CA PRO A 198 -0.41 2.40 20.68
C PRO A 198 0.37 3.71 20.63
N GLU A 199 1.51 3.74 19.93
CA GLU A 199 2.37 4.91 19.81
C GLU A 199 1.65 6.11 19.16
N VAL A 200 0.78 5.86 18.17
CA VAL A 200 -0.01 6.92 17.52
C VAL A 200 -1.17 7.35 18.41
N SER A 201 -1.89 6.40 19.01
CA SER A 201 -3.03 6.70 19.90
C SER A 201 -2.62 7.44 21.17
N SER A 202 -1.36 7.30 21.60
CA SER A 202 -0.82 7.98 22.77
C SER A 202 -0.75 9.51 22.63
N GLY A 203 -0.76 10.02 21.39
CA GLY A 203 -0.56 11.45 21.09
C GLY A 203 0.90 11.93 21.20
N ASN A 204 1.81 11.08 21.68
CA ASN A 204 3.24 11.41 21.72
C ASN A 204 3.86 11.38 20.32
N PRO A 205 5.03 12.01 20.12
CA PRO A 205 5.79 11.84 18.89
C PRO A 205 6.12 10.38 18.60
N TYR A 206 5.96 9.98 17.33
CA TYR A 206 6.29 8.64 16.85
C TYR A 206 7.09 8.69 15.55
N ASP A 207 7.79 7.59 15.26
CA ASP A 207 8.49 7.35 14.00
C ASP A 207 7.46 6.97 12.91
N PRO A 208 7.26 7.80 11.88
CA PRO A 208 6.29 7.51 10.82
C PRO A 208 6.75 6.39 9.87
N PHE A 209 8.04 6.09 9.79
CA PHE A 209 8.55 4.96 9.01
C PHE A 209 8.19 3.64 9.69
N LYS A 210 8.25 3.56 11.03
CA LYS A 210 7.76 2.40 11.78
C LYS A 210 6.24 2.27 11.74
N LEU A 211 5.52 3.38 11.61
CA LEU A 211 4.07 3.34 11.38
C LEU A 211 3.73 2.65 10.06
N ASP A 212 4.40 3.01 8.96
CA ASP A 212 4.16 2.38 7.65
C ASP A 212 4.32 0.86 7.69
N VAL A 213 5.39 0.38 8.34
CA VAL A 213 5.67 -1.06 8.47
C VAL A 213 4.54 -1.76 9.24
N TRP A 214 4.07 -1.14 10.32
CA TRP A 214 2.97 -1.70 11.11
C TRP A 214 1.65 -1.70 10.35
N GLN A 215 1.32 -0.62 9.66
CA GLN A 215 0.11 -0.52 8.84
C GLN A 215 0.08 -1.59 7.76
N PHE A 216 1.22 -1.82 7.09
CA PHE A 216 1.32 -2.88 6.10
C PHE A 216 1.17 -4.26 6.76
N GLY A 217 1.92 -4.53 7.84
CA GLY A 217 1.86 -5.80 8.56
C GLY A 217 0.46 -6.12 9.10
N ILE A 218 -0.19 -5.17 9.77
CA ILE A 218 -1.51 -5.39 10.37
C ILE A 218 -2.57 -5.61 9.29
N SER A 219 -2.40 -4.98 8.13
CA SER A 219 -3.28 -5.21 6.99
C SER A 219 -3.17 -6.63 6.44
N LEU A 220 -2.06 -7.35 6.69
CA LEU A 220 -1.85 -8.75 6.29
C LEU A 220 -2.17 -9.77 7.40
N ILE A 221 -2.78 -9.35 8.52
CA ILE A 221 -2.97 -10.24 9.68
C ILE A 221 -3.88 -11.44 9.39
N ASP A 222 -4.76 -11.30 8.39
CA ASP A 222 -5.67 -12.31 7.87
C ASP A 222 -5.00 -13.34 6.95
N PHE A 223 -3.76 -13.11 6.53
CA PHE A 223 -3.03 -13.96 5.61
C PHE A 223 -2.07 -14.91 6.33
N ARG A 224 -2.09 -16.21 5.98
CA ARG A 224 -1.09 -17.19 6.40
C ARG A 224 -0.57 -18.01 5.23
N THR A 225 0.75 -18.20 5.19
CA THR A 225 1.41 -19.01 4.18
C THR A 225 1.49 -20.49 4.56
N THR A 226 1.29 -20.82 5.85
CA THR A 226 1.60 -22.14 6.45
C THR A 226 3.09 -22.50 6.45
N ILE A 227 3.95 -21.56 6.04
CA ILE A 227 5.40 -21.66 6.08
C ILE A 227 5.86 -20.74 7.21
N ARG A 228 6.22 -21.36 8.34
CA ARG A 228 6.54 -20.65 9.58
C ARG A 228 7.58 -19.55 9.39
N GLU A 229 8.63 -19.81 8.62
CA GLU A 229 9.71 -18.87 8.39
C GLU A 229 9.26 -17.59 7.68
N ILE A 230 8.23 -17.68 6.84
CA ILE A 230 7.61 -16.51 6.20
C ILE A 230 6.65 -15.83 7.17
N ASP A 231 5.77 -16.60 7.80
CA ASP A 231 4.74 -16.08 8.73
C ASP A 231 5.39 -15.35 9.92
N ASP A 232 6.49 -15.87 10.48
CA ASP A 232 7.25 -15.23 11.57
C ASP A 232 7.80 -13.85 11.14
N ILE A 233 8.21 -13.67 9.88
CA ILE A 233 8.66 -12.38 9.35
C ILE A 233 7.47 -11.43 9.20
N LEU A 234 6.34 -11.88 8.66
CA LEU A 234 5.14 -11.04 8.52
C LEU A 234 4.62 -10.57 9.87
N VAL A 235 4.66 -11.43 10.90
CA VAL A 235 4.29 -11.06 12.28
C VAL A 235 5.23 -9.99 12.84
N SER A 236 6.53 -10.04 12.54
CA SER A 236 7.50 -9.04 13.03
C SER A 236 7.22 -7.60 12.56
N LEU A 237 6.47 -7.43 11.46
CA LEU A 237 6.00 -6.12 10.99
C LEU A 237 5.02 -5.47 11.97
N THR A 238 4.28 -6.29 12.71
CA THR A 238 3.21 -5.87 13.64
C THR A 238 3.67 -5.73 15.08
N GLU A 239 4.97 -5.83 15.34
CA GLU A 239 5.52 -5.72 16.69
C GLU A 239 5.06 -4.42 17.38
N VAL A 240 4.58 -4.54 18.61
CA VAL A 240 3.90 -3.42 19.29
C VAL A 240 4.90 -2.34 19.67
N ASP A 241 6.08 -2.74 20.16
CA ASP A 241 7.15 -1.79 20.44
C ASP A 241 7.84 -1.36 19.13
N PRO A 242 7.68 -0.10 18.70
CA PRO A 242 8.29 0.38 17.47
C PRO A 242 9.82 0.36 17.51
N ALA A 243 10.47 0.28 18.68
CA ALA A 243 11.92 0.19 18.76
C ALA A 243 12.47 -1.15 18.23
N ILE A 244 11.76 -2.24 18.50
CA ILE A 244 12.14 -3.60 18.06
C ILE A 244 11.43 -4.04 16.79
N ARG A 245 10.34 -3.36 16.38
CA ARG A 245 9.69 -3.56 15.08
C ARG A 245 10.70 -3.46 13.95
N VAL A 246 10.71 -4.43 13.05
CA VAL A 246 11.65 -4.47 11.92
C VAL A 246 11.47 -3.24 11.01
N SER A 247 12.52 -2.84 10.30
CA SER A 247 12.39 -1.87 9.23
C SER A 247 11.82 -2.51 7.96
N ALA A 248 11.24 -1.73 7.04
CA ALA A 248 10.80 -2.23 5.74
C ALA A 248 11.94 -2.90 4.97
N TYR A 249 13.14 -2.32 5.04
CA TYR A 249 14.35 -2.86 4.40
C TYR A 249 14.81 -4.18 5.02
N ASP A 250 14.84 -4.29 6.35
CA ASP A 250 15.25 -5.52 7.02
C ASP A 250 14.25 -6.65 6.82
N ALA A 251 12.94 -6.33 6.81
CA ALA A 251 11.88 -7.25 6.46
C ALA A 251 12.01 -7.75 5.02
N LEU A 252 12.17 -6.83 4.05
CA LEU A 252 12.39 -7.16 2.64
C LEU A 252 13.57 -8.14 2.47
N LYS A 253 14.71 -7.79 3.07
CA LYS A 253 15.94 -8.58 2.99
C LYS A 253 15.76 -9.97 3.60
N SER A 254 15.12 -10.04 4.77
CA SER A 254 14.89 -11.31 5.46
C SER A 254 13.92 -12.20 4.69
N LEU A 255 12.81 -11.62 4.20
CA LEU A 255 11.80 -12.33 3.42
C LEU A 255 12.39 -12.84 2.10
N ALA A 256 13.09 -11.99 1.34
CA ALA A 256 13.72 -12.39 0.09
C ALA A 256 14.73 -13.53 0.29
N LYS A 257 15.50 -13.49 1.38
CA LYS A 257 16.43 -14.56 1.75
C LYS A 257 15.70 -15.87 2.04
N VAL A 258 14.63 -15.85 2.83
CA VAL A 258 13.84 -17.05 3.14
C VAL A 258 13.22 -17.61 1.85
N VAL A 259 12.53 -16.77 1.07
CA VAL A 259 11.84 -17.17 -0.17
C VAL A 259 12.82 -17.79 -1.17
N SER A 260 14.00 -17.20 -1.37
CA SER A 260 15.01 -17.74 -2.30
C SER A 260 15.59 -19.10 -1.86
N SER A 261 15.44 -19.47 -0.59
CA SER A 261 15.87 -20.77 -0.07
C SER A 261 14.80 -21.86 -0.15
N ILE A 262 13.54 -21.48 -0.42
CA ILE A 262 12.41 -22.40 -0.52
C ILE A 262 12.27 -22.84 -1.99
N PRO A 263 12.19 -24.15 -2.28
CA PRO A 263 11.88 -24.63 -3.63
C PRO A 263 10.57 -24.04 -4.17
N PRO A 264 10.50 -23.57 -5.43
CA PRO A 264 9.31 -22.89 -5.96
C PRO A 264 8.01 -23.71 -5.85
N ASP A 265 8.08 -25.04 -5.97
CA ASP A 265 6.94 -25.95 -5.83
C ASP A 265 6.35 -25.99 -4.42
N ARG A 266 7.13 -25.61 -3.40
CA ARG A 266 6.65 -25.48 -2.01
C ARG A 266 5.85 -24.20 -1.78
N LEU A 267 6.04 -23.19 -2.61
CA LEU A 267 5.27 -21.94 -2.58
C LEU A 267 4.00 -22.02 -3.44
N ASN A 268 3.89 -23.03 -4.31
CA ASN A 268 2.70 -23.26 -5.12
C ASN A 268 1.59 -23.99 -4.35
N ILE A 269 1.11 -23.34 -3.30
CA ILE A 269 0.03 -23.82 -2.41
C ILE A 269 -0.97 -22.67 -2.19
N ALA A 270 -2.22 -23.02 -1.87
CA ALA A 270 -3.23 -22.03 -1.51
C ALA A 270 -2.87 -21.35 -0.17
N PRO A 271 -2.99 -20.01 -0.08
CA PRO A 271 -2.87 -19.34 1.21
C PRO A 271 -4.06 -19.68 2.12
N VAL A 272 -3.84 -19.59 3.42
CA VAL A 272 -4.91 -19.72 4.42
C VAL A 272 -5.35 -18.33 4.82
N VAL A 273 -6.64 -18.04 4.63
CA VAL A 273 -7.27 -16.81 5.11
C VAL A 273 -7.91 -17.08 6.46
N ILE A 274 -7.57 -16.24 7.44
CA ILE A 274 -8.17 -16.27 8.77
C ILE A 274 -9.31 -15.25 8.79
N GLU A 275 -10.52 -15.69 9.11
CA GLU A 275 -11.61 -14.78 9.45
C GLU A 275 -11.24 -13.97 10.69
N VAL A 276 -11.04 -12.67 10.51
CA VAL A 276 -10.79 -11.75 11.61
C VAL A 276 -12.15 -11.23 12.12
N PRO A 277 -12.59 -11.57 13.34
CA PRO A 277 -13.91 -11.18 13.81
C PRO A 277 -14.07 -9.65 13.83
N LEU A 278 -15.14 -9.15 13.20
CA LEU A 278 -15.49 -7.72 13.13
C LEU A 278 -15.60 -7.00 14.50
N ARG A 279 -15.56 -7.73 15.63
CA ARG A 279 -15.64 -7.16 16.99
C ARG A 279 -14.29 -6.76 17.59
N ASP A 280 -13.17 -7.15 16.98
CA ASP A 280 -11.82 -6.84 17.50
C ASP A 280 -11.10 -5.74 16.70
N ALA A 281 -11.78 -5.03 15.80
CA ALA A 281 -11.24 -3.89 15.06
C ALA A 281 -10.78 -2.70 15.95
N GLY A 282 -10.98 -2.78 17.26
CA GLY A 282 -10.20 -2.05 18.26
C GLY A 282 -9.19 -2.99 18.92
N TYR A 283 -8.06 -3.25 18.26
CA TYR A 283 -7.00 -4.10 18.79
C TYR A 283 -6.23 -3.42 19.93
N ALA A 284 -6.86 -3.34 21.10
CA ALA A 284 -6.19 -3.41 22.38
C ALA A 284 -6.54 -4.80 22.96
N HIS A 285 -5.54 -5.59 23.34
CA HIS A 285 -5.66 -6.95 23.90
C HIS A 285 -5.63 -8.13 22.94
N VAL A 286 -4.67 -8.19 22.02
CA VAL A 286 -4.08 -9.49 21.66
C VAL A 286 -2.59 -9.28 21.64
N LEU A 287 -1.92 -9.54 22.77
CA LEU A 287 -0.49 -9.82 22.96
C LEU A 287 -0.18 -9.60 24.45
N THR A 288 -0.77 -10.42 25.33
CA THR A 288 -0.15 -10.73 26.62
C THR A 288 0.33 -12.18 26.54
N PRO A 289 1.61 -12.47 26.87
CA PRO A 289 2.03 -13.84 27.06
C PRO A 289 1.22 -14.40 28.24
N ALA A 290 0.62 -15.57 28.07
CA ALA A 290 0.12 -16.33 29.20
C ALA A 290 1.33 -16.78 30.04
N SER A 291 1.75 -15.94 30.99
CA SER A 291 2.66 -16.33 32.06
C SER A 291 1.84 -16.77 33.28
N GLU A 292 1.76 -18.09 33.43
CA GLU A 292 1.92 -18.88 34.66
C GLU A 292 1.02 -18.61 35.89
N ARG A 293 0.52 -19.73 36.42
CA ARG A 293 -0.01 -19.88 37.79
C ARG A 293 1.09 -19.71 38.83
#